data_AF-A0A7X5INB6-F1
#
_entry.id   AF-A0A7X5INB6-F1
#
_cell.length_a   1.000
_cell.length_b   1.000
_cell.length_c   1.000
_cell.angle_alpha   90.00
_cell.angle_beta   90.00
_cell.angle_gamma   90.00
#
_symmetry.space_group_name_H-M   'P 1'
#
loop_
_entity.id
_entity.type
_entity.pdbx_description
1 polymer ?
#
loop_
_entity_poly.entity_id
_entity_poly.type
_entity_poly.pdbx_seq_one_letter_code
_entity_poly.pdbx_strand_id
1 'polypeptide(L)'
;NSYNNLAVVYLSQGEYEKAEEMYEKSLKIREKVLGENHPDTAGSYNNLAVVYLSQGEYEKAEELYEKSLRIHKKMLGENHPSTAGSYNNLAGVYKSQGEYEKAEELYEKSLRMRKKVLGENHPDTATNYNNLAWVYEGRGEYKRAVSYYFKAYKVFMLKLGMNHPDTQIIYKNMKIAYFEWDPKGNFKQWLEEKMKE
;
A
#
# COMPACT_ATOMS: atom_id res chain seq x y z
N ASN A 1 -13.28 -18.67 -0.09
CA ASN A 1 -13.53 -17.60 -1.07
C ASN A 1 -14.78 -16.77 -0.76
N SER A 2 -15.90 -17.35 -0.30
CA SER A 2 -17.10 -16.56 0.07
C SER A 2 -16.88 -15.59 1.23
N TYR A 3 -16.23 -16.02 2.33
CA TYR A 3 -16.01 -15.18 3.51
C TYR A 3 -15.12 -13.96 3.23
N ASN A 4 -14.00 -14.12 2.52
CA ASN A 4 -13.13 -13.00 2.18
C ASN A 4 -13.86 -11.94 1.34
N ASN A 5 -14.65 -12.36 0.35
CA ASN A 5 -15.38 -11.41 -0.49
C ASN A 5 -16.45 -10.66 0.31
N LEU A 6 -17.15 -11.35 1.22
CA LEU A 6 -18.13 -10.71 2.10
C LEU A 6 -17.47 -9.73 3.07
N ALA A 7 -16.30 -10.07 3.60
CA ALA A 7 -15.52 -9.19 4.46
C ALA A 7 -15.09 -7.90 3.74
N VAL A 8 -14.67 -7.99 2.46
CA VAL A 8 -14.35 -6.81 1.64
C VAL A 8 -15.58 -5.92 1.47
N VAL A 9 -16.78 -6.50 1.25
CA VAL A 9 -18.02 -5.72 1.15
C VAL A 9 -18.31 -5.01 2.46
N TYR A 10 -18.24 -5.70 3.60
CA TYR A 10 -18.45 -5.08 4.91
C TYR A 10 -17.43 -3.98 5.22
N LEU A 11 -16.14 -4.19 4.91
CA LEU A 11 -15.11 -3.16 5.02
C LEU A 11 -15.47 -1.90 4.22
N SER A 12 -15.92 -2.06 2.98
CA SER A 12 -16.30 -0.92 2.12
C SER A 12 -17.52 -0.14 2.64
N GLN A 13 -18.34 -0.78 3.47
CA GLN A 13 -19.52 -0.19 4.12
C GLN A 13 -19.19 0.38 5.52
N GLY A 14 -17.96 0.22 6.01
CA GLY A 14 -17.56 0.58 7.37
C GLY A 14 -18.11 -0.35 8.45
N GLU A 15 -18.60 -1.53 8.08
CA GLU A 15 -19.11 -2.55 9.01
C GLU A 15 -17.95 -3.44 9.52
N TYR A 16 -17.04 -2.83 10.30
CA TYR A 16 -15.76 -3.44 10.66
C TYR A 16 -15.89 -4.73 11.47
N GLU A 17 -16.83 -4.80 12.42
CA GLU A 17 -17.04 -6.00 13.26
C GLU A 17 -17.50 -7.19 12.42
N LYS A 18 -18.34 -6.96 11.40
CA LYS A 18 -18.76 -8.03 10.49
C LYS A 18 -17.63 -8.45 9.55
N ALA A 19 -16.80 -7.50 9.11
CA ALA A 19 -15.62 -7.82 8.32
C ALA A 19 -14.62 -8.67 9.11
N GLU A 20 -14.37 -8.31 10.37
CA GLU A 20 -13.55 -9.06 11.32
C GLU A 20 -14.06 -10.50 11.44
N GLU A 21 -15.33 -10.69 11.79
CA GLU A 21 -15.94 -12.02 11.95
C GLU A 21 -15.75 -12.90 10.69
N MET A 22 -15.92 -12.31 9.51
CA MET A 22 -15.77 -13.04 8.24
C MET A 22 -14.30 -13.42 7.98
N TYR A 23 -13.35 -12.52 8.23
CA TYR A 23 -11.93 -12.83 8.06
C TYR A 23 -11.41 -13.81 9.11
N GLU A 24 -11.84 -13.72 10.37
CA GLU A 24 -11.51 -14.70 11.42
C GLU A 24 -12.01 -16.10 11.04
N LYS A 25 -13.25 -16.21 10.56
CA LYS A 25 -13.80 -17.48 10.04
C LYS A 25 -12.96 -18.02 8.90
N SER A 26 -12.58 -17.19 7.94
CA SER A 26 -11.72 -17.60 6.83
C SER A 26 -10.34 -18.03 7.30
N LEU A 27 -9.74 -17.30 8.25
CA LEU A 27 -8.43 -17.58 8.80
C LEU A 27 -8.41 -18.93 9.51
N LYS A 28 -9.37 -19.17 10.40
CA LYS A 28 -9.51 -20.43 11.16
C LYS A 28 -9.65 -21.65 10.24
N ILE A 29 -10.35 -21.50 9.12
CA ILE A 29 -10.46 -22.55 8.10
C ILE A 29 -9.10 -22.79 7.43
N ARG A 30 -8.37 -21.73 7.04
CA ARG A 30 -7.05 -21.87 6.39
C ARG A 30 -6.02 -22.46 7.34
N GLU A 31 -5.99 -22.05 8.60
CA GLU A 31 -5.12 -22.64 9.62
C GLU A 31 -5.39 -24.14 9.77
N LYS A 32 -6.66 -24.56 9.82
CA LYS A 32 -7.02 -25.97 9.94
C LYS A 32 -6.63 -26.80 8.70
N VAL A 33 -6.78 -26.24 7.50
CA VAL A 33 -6.60 -26.99 6.25
C VAL A 33 -5.15 -26.97 5.76
N LEU A 34 -4.46 -25.84 5.91
CA LEU A 34 -3.14 -25.60 5.33
C LEU A 34 -2.04 -25.47 6.39
N GLY A 35 -2.41 -25.21 7.64
CA GLY A 35 -1.49 -24.88 8.73
C GLY A 35 -1.20 -23.39 8.85
N GLU A 36 -0.72 -22.98 10.04
CA GLU A 36 -0.42 -21.58 10.35
C GLU A 36 0.71 -20.98 9.50
N ASN A 37 1.67 -21.81 9.08
CA ASN A 37 2.86 -21.36 8.35
C ASN A 37 2.70 -21.43 6.83
N HIS A 38 1.48 -21.63 6.31
CA HIS A 38 1.25 -21.67 4.87
C HIS A 38 1.12 -20.26 4.27
N PRO A 39 1.66 -19.99 3.07
CA PRO A 39 1.52 -18.70 2.39
C PRO A 39 0.08 -18.17 2.28
N ASP A 40 -0.87 -19.04 1.95
CA ASP A 40 -2.27 -18.60 1.91
C ASP A 40 -2.84 -18.26 3.30
N THR A 41 -2.38 -18.91 4.36
CA THR A 41 -2.76 -18.53 5.74
C THR A 41 -2.18 -17.16 6.09
N ALA A 42 -0.95 -16.86 5.66
CA ALA A 42 -0.37 -15.51 5.77
C ALA A 42 -1.17 -14.44 5.03
N GLY A 43 -1.70 -14.76 3.85
CA GLY A 43 -2.66 -13.90 3.15
C GLY A 43 -3.93 -13.59 3.99
N SER A 44 -4.39 -14.55 4.80
CA SER A 44 -5.52 -14.31 5.72
C SER A 44 -5.15 -13.45 6.93
N TYR A 45 -3.94 -13.57 7.48
CA TYR A 45 -3.47 -12.63 8.52
C TYR A 45 -3.41 -11.19 7.97
N ASN A 46 -2.90 -11.00 6.75
CA ASN A 46 -2.93 -9.68 6.09
C ASN A 46 -4.34 -9.09 6.01
N ASN A 47 -5.32 -9.91 5.60
CA ASN A 47 -6.70 -9.43 5.45
C ASN A 47 -7.34 -9.02 6.78
N LEU A 48 -7.12 -9.80 7.83
CA LEU A 48 -7.62 -9.45 9.17
C LEU A 48 -6.92 -8.19 9.71
N ALA A 49 -5.61 -8.04 9.47
CA ALA A 49 -4.85 -6.86 9.84
C ALA A 49 -5.38 -5.57 9.19
N VAL A 50 -5.92 -5.62 7.96
CA VAL A 50 -6.57 -4.47 7.32
C VAL A 50 -7.78 -3.99 8.12
N VAL A 51 -8.54 -4.89 8.74
CA VAL A 51 -9.70 -4.53 9.57
C VAL A 51 -9.23 -3.76 10.80
N TYR A 52 -8.28 -4.32 11.55
CA TYR A 52 -7.73 -3.66 12.74
C TYR A 52 -7.08 -2.32 12.40
N LEU A 53 -6.36 -2.22 11.29
CA LEU A 53 -5.83 -0.94 10.81
C LEU A 53 -6.93 0.09 10.54
N SER A 54 -8.07 -0.34 9.99
CA SER A 54 -9.23 0.54 9.70
C SER A 54 -9.99 0.96 10.96
N GLN A 55 -9.93 0.15 12.03
CA GLN A 55 -10.47 0.47 13.35
C GLN A 55 -9.51 1.32 14.21
N GLY A 56 -8.27 1.54 13.76
CA GLY A 56 -7.22 2.24 14.52
C GLY A 56 -6.54 1.36 15.58
N GLU A 57 -6.76 0.05 15.54
CA GLU A 57 -6.11 -0.94 16.42
C GLU A 57 -4.72 -1.32 15.85
N TYR A 58 -3.80 -0.37 15.90
CA TYR A 58 -2.51 -0.47 15.20
C TYR A 58 -1.64 -1.62 15.70
N GLU A 59 -1.63 -1.89 17.01
CA GLU A 59 -0.81 -2.97 17.60
C GLU A 59 -1.25 -4.35 17.10
N LYS A 60 -2.57 -4.58 16.99
CA LYS A 60 -3.11 -5.84 16.44
C LYS A 60 -2.81 -5.97 14.95
N ALA A 61 -2.93 -4.87 14.20
CA ALA A 61 -2.61 -4.86 12.78
C ALA A 61 -1.11 -5.15 12.55
N GLU A 62 -0.23 -4.54 13.34
CA GLU A 62 1.21 -4.75 13.31
C GLU A 62 1.56 -6.23 13.54
N GLU A 63 1.07 -6.84 14.63
CA GLU A 63 1.34 -8.24 14.96
C GLU A 63 0.99 -9.19 13.81
N LEU A 64 -0.19 -9.00 13.21
CA LEU A 64 -0.67 -9.83 12.11
C LEU A 64 0.11 -9.62 10.81
N TYR A 65 0.44 -8.36 10.46
CA TYR A 65 1.28 -8.08 9.29
C TYR A 65 2.70 -8.62 9.47
N GLU A 66 3.28 -8.53 10.66
CA GLU A 66 4.56 -9.15 10.95
C GLU A 66 4.50 -10.68 10.84
N LYS A 67 3.45 -11.32 11.39
CA LYS A 67 3.25 -12.78 11.26
C LYS A 67 3.19 -13.19 9.80
N SER A 68 2.40 -12.48 9.00
CA SER A 68 2.31 -12.69 7.55
C SER A 68 3.65 -12.50 6.85
N LEU A 69 4.36 -11.40 7.14
CA LEU A 69 5.67 -11.11 6.56
C LEU A 69 6.68 -12.21 6.86
N ARG A 70 6.76 -12.68 8.11
CA ARG A 70 7.64 -13.79 8.52
C ARG A 70 7.36 -15.06 7.71
N ILE A 71 6.08 -15.41 7.53
CA ILE A 71 5.67 -16.59 6.78
C ILE A 71 6.01 -16.45 5.29
N HIS A 72 5.60 -15.35 4.63
CA HIS A 72 5.92 -15.13 3.22
C HIS A 72 7.42 -15.13 2.96
N LYS A 73 8.20 -14.46 3.81
CA LYS A 73 9.65 -14.45 3.71
C LYS A 73 10.26 -15.85 3.82
N LYS A 74 9.80 -16.66 4.79
CA LYS A 74 10.31 -18.01 5.02
C LYS A 74 9.92 -18.99 3.90
N MET A 75 8.69 -18.90 3.42
CA MET A 75 8.11 -19.90 2.51
C MET A 75 8.26 -19.55 1.02
N LEU A 76 8.26 -18.26 0.68
CA LEU A 76 8.31 -17.77 -0.71
C LEU A 76 9.62 -17.07 -1.03
N GLY A 77 10.35 -16.64 0.00
CA GLY A 77 11.64 -15.96 -0.12
C GLY A 77 11.54 -14.44 -0.13
N GLU A 78 12.71 -13.81 0.02
CA GLU A 78 12.85 -12.36 0.18
C GLU A 78 12.44 -11.56 -1.05
N ASN A 79 12.46 -12.14 -2.26
CA ASN A 79 12.13 -11.40 -3.50
C ASN A 79 10.72 -11.72 -4.02
N HIS A 80 9.87 -12.45 -3.29
CA HIS A 80 8.53 -12.79 -3.79
C HIS A 80 7.57 -11.58 -3.75
N PRO A 81 6.66 -11.42 -4.74
CA PRO A 81 5.65 -10.35 -4.73
C PRO A 81 4.83 -10.26 -3.44
N SER A 82 4.40 -11.40 -2.88
CA SER A 82 3.67 -11.43 -1.59
C SER A 82 4.51 -10.93 -0.42
N THR A 83 5.82 -11.18 -0.41
CA THR A 83 6.74 -10.62 0.59
C THR A 83 6.84 -9.10 0.44
N ALA A 84 6.88 -8.59 -0.80
CA ALA A 84 6.85 -7.13 -1.06
C ALA A 84 5.53 -6.51 -0.58
N GLY A 85 4.41 -7.21 -0.80
CA GLY A 85 3.09 -6.81 -0.32
C GLY A 85 3.04 -6.72 1.20
N SER A 86 3.56 -7.72 1.91
CA SER A 86 3.62 -7.69 3.38
C SER A 86 4.48 -6.54 3.91
N TYR A 87 5.62 -6.24 3.28
CA TYR A 87 6.42 -5.04 3.64
C TYR A 87 5.63 -3.74 3.45
N ASN A 88 4.93 -3.60 2.32
CA ASN A 88 4.10 -2.43 2.04
C ASN A 88 2.97 -2.26 3.06
N ASN A 89 2.34 -3.35 3.49
CA ASN A 89 1.23 -3.29 4.43
C ASN A 89 1.70 -2.95 5.85
N LEU A 90 2.81 -3.53 6.31
CA LEU A 90 3.41 -3.18 7.60
C LEU A 90 3.85 -1.71 7.63
N ALA A 91 4.44 -1.20 6.55
CA ALA A 91 4.75 0.21 6.40
C ALA A 91 3.49 1.11 6.48
N GLY A 92 2.34 0.59 6.04
CA GLY A 92 1.03 1.22 6.17
C GLY A 92 0.64 1.49 7.62
N VAL A 93 0.95 0.57 8.54
CA VAL A 93 0.68 0.74 9.97
C VAL A 93 1.51 1.88 10.55
N TYR A 94 2.84 1.83 10.38
CA TYR A 94 3.72 2.88 10.88
C TYR A 94 3.40 4.25 10.29
N LYS A 95 3.02 4.32 9.01
CA LYS A 95 2.54 5.55 8.39
C LYS A 95 1.30 6.09 9.09
N SER A 96 0.32 5.25 9.42
CA SER A 96 -0.91 5.66 10.13
C SER A 96 -0.65 6.11 11.57
N GLN A 97 0.43 5.61 12.20
CA GLN A 97 0.90 6.06 13.52
C GLN A 97 1.77 7.34 13.46
N GLY A 98 2.11 7.84 12.26
CA GLY A 98 3.02 8.97 12.08
C GLY A 98 4.51 8.61 12.22
N GLU A 99 4.86 7.32 12.30
CA GLU A 99 6.23 6.82 12.35
C GLU A 99 6.85 6.75 10.94
N TYR A 100 7.04 7.93 10.34
CA TYR A 100 7.39 8.08 8.94
C TYR A 100 8.75 7.47 8.56
N GLU A 101 9.74 7.50 9.44
CA GLU A 101 11.07 6.90 9.18
C GLU A 101 10.98 5.38 9.04
N LYS A 102 10.25 4.70 9.93
CA LYS A 102 10.02 3.25 9.83
C LYS A 102 9.20 2.89 8.59
N ALA A 103 8.19 3.70 8.29
CA ALA A 103 7.38 3.53 7.09
C ALA A 103 8.24 3.66 5.82
N GLU A 104 9.11 4.67 5.74
CA GLU A 104 10.03 4.88 4.60
C GLU A 104 10.90 3.65 4.35
N GLU A 105 11.57 3.12 5.39
CA GLU A 105 12.46 1.97 5.26
C GLU A 105 11.75 0.75 4.64
N LEU A 106 10.55 0.44 5.13
CA LEU A 106 9.77 -0.71 4.68
C LEU A 106 9.16 -0.49 3.30
N TYR A 107 8.66 0.71 2.99
CA TYR A 107 8.17 1.02 1.65
C TYR A 107 9.29 1.00 0.62
N GLU A 108 10.49 1.49 0.93
CA GLU A 108 11.64 1.41 0.04
C GLU A 108 12.07 -0.03 -0.20
N LYS A 109 12.03 -0.87 0.84
CA LYS A 109 12.35 -2.29 0.71
C LYS A 109 11.37 -2.99 -0.23
N SER A 110 10.06 -2.77 -0.03
CA SER A 110 9.01 -3.25 -0.92
C SER A 110 9.17 -2.73 -2.35
N LEU A 111 9.52 -1.44 -2.51
CA LEU A 111 9.75 -0.82 -3.81
C LEU A 111 10.92 -1.48 -4.54
N ARG A 112 12.07 -1.67 -3.88
CA ARG A 112 13.25 -2.35 -4.47
C ARG A 112 12.89 -3.74 -5.00
N MET A 113 12.10 -4.49 -4.24
CA MET A 113 11.63 -5.82 -4.64
C MET A 113 10.68 -5.76 -5.84
N ARG A 114 9.66 -4.90 -5.80
CA ARG A 114 8.69 -4.75 -6.91
C ARG A 114 9.35 -4.25 -8.19
N LYS A 115 10.29 -3.30 -8.09
CA LYS A 115 11.11 -2.87 -9.25
C LYS A 115 11.87 -4.03 -9.88
N LYS A 116 12.47 -4.90 -9.05
CA LYS A 116 13.24 -6.05 -9.54
C LYS A 116 12.37 -7.12 -10.22
N VAL A 117 11.18 -7.37 -9.69
CA VAL A 117 10.32 -8.49 -10.14
C VAL A 117 9.33 -8.07 -11.21
N LEU A 118 8.72 -6.89 -11.08
CA LEU A 118 7.61 -6.40 -11.90
C LEU A 118 8.04 -5.27 -12.86
N GLY A 119 9.18 -4.64 -12.58
CA GLY A 119 9.66 -3.46 -13.30
C GLY A 119 9.13 -2.14 -12.74
N GLU A 120 9.70 -1.03 -13.23
CA GLU A 120 9.36 0.33 -12.75
C GLU A 120 7.95 0.79 -13.15
N ASN A 121 7.42 0.25 -14.26
CA ASN A 121 6.16 0.68 -14.87
C ASN A 121 4.97 -0.23 -14.51
N HIS A 122 5.09 -1.02 -13.43
CA HIS A 122 4.01 -1.88 -12.95
C HIS A 122 3.09 -1.13 -11.97
N PRO A 123 1.75 -1.32 -12.00
CA PRO A 123 0.82 -0.69 -11.05
C PRO A 123 1.22 -0.87 -9.58
N ASP A 124 1.60 -2.08 -9.15
CA ASP A 124 2.08 -2.31 -7.78
C ASP A 124 3.34 -1.49 -7.42
N THR A 125 4.26 -1.29 -8.36
CA THR A 125 5.43 -0.43 -8.17
C THR A 125 4.99 1.03 -8.02
N ALA A 126 4.00 1.46 -8.81
CA ALA A 126 3.39 2.78 -8.72
C ALA A 126 2.68 3.02 -7.37
N THR A 127 2.02 2.00 -6.82
CA THR A 127 1.45 2.06 -5.46
C THR A 127 2.52 2.35 -4.41
N ASN A 128 3.72 1.73 -4.50
CA ASN A 128 4.83 2.07 -3.60
C ASN A 128 5.33 3.50 -3.78
N TYR A 129 5.42 3.99 -5.03
CA TYR A 129 5.80 5.39 -5.26
C TYR A 129 4.80 6.34 -4.61
N ASN A 130 3.50 6.08 -4.76
CA ASN A 130 2.46 6.85 -4.08
C ASN A 130 2.62 6.79 -2.56
N ASN A 131 2.85 5.61 -1.97
CA ASN A 131 2.98 5.47 -0.53
C ASN A 131 4.21 6.20 0.03
N LEU A 132 5.34 6.17 -0.67
CA LEU A 132 6.51 6.97 -0.31
C LEU A 132 6.25 8.47 -0.44
N ALA A 133 5.49 8.90 -1.47
CA ALA A 133 5.11 10.29 -1.61
C ALA A 133 4.32 10.81 -0.41
N TRP A 134 3.36 10.02 0.09
CA TRP A 134 2.62 10.30 1.32
C TRP A 134 3.53 10.43 2.55
N VAL A 135 4.54 9.57 2.68
CA VAL A 135 5.52 9.64 3.79
C VAL A 135 6.31 10.95 3.72
N TYR A 136 6.80 11.34 2.54
CA TYR A 136 7.51 12.61 2.38
C TYR A 136 6.60 13.83 2.59
N GLU A 137 5.35 13.76 2.14
CA GLU A 137 4.36 14.82 2.38
C GLU A 137 4.07 14.99 3.87
N GLY A 138 3.89 13.89 4.61
CA GLY A 138 3.69 13.93 6.07
C GLY A 138 4.87 14.51 6.86
N ARG A 139 6.07 14.51 6.26
CA ARG A 139 7.30 15.14 6.79
C ARG A 139 7.54 16.56 6.28
N GLY A 140 6.65 17.11 5.45
CA GLY A 140 6.82 18.43 4.82
C GLY A 140 7.87 18.46 3.70
N GLU A 141 8.36 17.31 3.24
CA GLU A 141 9.34 17.18 2.15
C GLU A 141 8.64 17.22 0.77
N TYR A 142 7.84 18.26 0.54
CA TYR A 142 6.90 18.36 -0.60
C TYR A 142 7.55 18.18 -1.97
N LYS A 143 8.77 18.68 -2.18
CA LYS A 143 9.51 18.49 -3.43
C LYS A 143 9.77 17.01 -3.73
N ARG A 144 10.14 16.21 -2.70
CA ARG A 144 10.34 14.77 -2.84
C ARG A 144 9.01 14.06 -3.04
N ALA A 145 7.98 14.45 -2.29
CA ALA A 145 6.63 13.93 -2.46
C ALA A 145 6.13 14.09 -3.91
N VAL A 146 6.24 15.29 -4.48
CA VAL A 146 5.88 15.57 -5.88
C VAL A 146 6.64 14.68 -6.87
N SER A 147 7.94 14.45 -6.66
CA SER A 147 8.72 13.55 -7.52
C SER A 147 8.20 12.11 -7.48
N TYR A 148 7.86 11.60 -6.31
CA TYR A 148 7.33 10.25 -6.13
C TYR A 148 5.88 10.13 -6.63
N TYR A 149 5.03 11.12 -6.36
CA TYR A 149 3.70 11.21 -6.92
C TYR A 149 3.73 11.21 -8.45
N PHE A 150 4.66 11.94 -9.07
CA PHE A 150 4.80 11.96 -10.52
C PHE A 150 5.17 10.58 -11.09
N LYS A 151 6.08 9.85 -10.44
CA LYS A 151 6.41 8.47 -10.84
C LYS A 151 5.18 7.56 -10.79
N ALA A 152 4.39 7.65 -9.72
CA ALA A 152 3.14 6.90 -9.59
C ALA A 152 2.11 7.31 -10.66
N TYR A 153 1.92 8.62 -10.84
CA TYR A 153 1.00 9.21 -11.81
C TYR A 153 1.30 8.74 -13.23
N LYS A 154 2.57 8.82 -13.66
CA LYS A 154 2.99 8.43 -15.02
C LYS A 154 2.60 6.99 -15.31
N VAL A 155 2.81 6.08 -14.36
CA VAL A 155 2.44 4.66 -14.53
C VAL A 155 0.93 4.48 -14.59
N PHE A 156 0.18 5.01 -13.62
CA PHE A 156 -1.28 4.83 -13.61
C PHE A 156 -1.96 5.50 -14.80
N MET A 157 -1.54 6.71 -15.18
CA MET A 157 -2.06 7.40 -16.34
C MET A 157 -1.79 6.61 -17.64
N LEU A 158 -0.59 6.05 -17.83
CA LEU A 158 -0.27 5.25 -19.02
C LEU A 158 -1.01 3.90 -19.06
N LYS A 159 -1.25 3.27 -17.90
CA LYS A 159 -1.83 1.93 -17.83
C LYS A 159 -3.35 1.92 -17.72
N LEU A 160 -3.92 2.85 -16.97
CA LEU A 160 -5.34 2.89 -16.60
C LEU A 160 -6.08 4.07 -17.24
N GLY A 161 -5.34 5.08 -17.74
CA GLY A 161 -5.91 6.29 -18.31
C GLY A 161 -6.24 7.36 -17.26
N MET A 162 -6.52 8.57 -17.74
CA MET A 162 -6.74 9.75 -16.89
C MET A 162 -8.03 9.71 -16.07
N ASN A 163 -9.02 8.92 -16.51
CA ASN A 163 -10.34 8.83 -15.88
C ASN A 163 -10.40 7.74 -14.80
N HIS A 164 -9.34 6.96 -14.62
CA HIS A 164 -9.30 5.96 -13.56
C HIS A 164 -9.23 6.63 -12.17
N PRO A 165 -9.99 6.15 -11.16
CA PRO A 165 -9.98 6.74 -9.82
C PRO A 165 -8.57 6.91 -9.23
N ASP A 166 -7.71 5.89 -9.31
CA ASP A 166 -6.33 5.98 -8.80
C ASP A 166 -5.51 7.09 -9.47
N THR A 167 -5.66 7.26 -10.79
CA THR A 167 -4.98 8.32 -11.54
C THR A 167 -5.46 9.70 -11.08
N GLN A 168 -6.76 9.86 -10.85
CA GLN A 168 -7.34 11.12 -10.39
C GLN A 168 -6.94 11.46 -8.95
N ILE A 169 -6.93 10.46 -8.05
CA ILE A 169 -6.50 10.62 -6.67
C ILE A 169 -5.04 11.08 -6.62
N ILE A 170 -4.15 10.40 -7.36
CA ILE A 170 -2.74 10.77 -7.37
C ILE A 170 -2.52 12.14 -8.01
N TYR A 171 -3.24 12.48 -9.09
CA TYR A 171 -3.19 13.82 -9.67
C TYR A 171 -3.57 14.90 -8.65
N LYS A 172 -4.63 14.67 -7.87
CA LYS A 172 -5.07 15.59 -6.81
C LYS A 172 -4.00 15.73 -5.72
N ASN A 173 -3.47 14.63 -5.19
CA ASN A 173 -2.46 14.66 -4.13
C ASN A 173 -1.16 15.31 -4.61
N MET A 174 -0.71 14.97 -5.82
CA MET A 174 0.45 15.59 -6.47
C MET A 174 0.27 17.10 -6.62
N LYS A 175 -0.93 17.55 -7.03
CA LYS A 175 -1.24 18.97 -7.18
C LYS A 175 -1.17 19.72 -5.85
N ILE A 176 -1.70 19.12 -4.78
CA ILE A 176 -1.63 19.71 -3.43
C ILE A 176 -0.18 19.84 -3.00
N ALA A 177 0.58 18.75 -3.02
CA ALA A 177 2.00 18.75 -2.67
C ALA A 177 2.83 19.70 -3.56
N TYR A 178 2.45 19.88 -4.83
CA TYR A 178 3.11 20.84 -5.72
C TYR A 178 2.96 22.27 -5.22
N PHE A 179 1.77 22.70 -4.80
CA PHE A 179 1.57 24.08 -4.33
C PHE A 179 2.16 24.33 -2.95
N GLU A 180 2.33 23.29 -2.13
CA GLU A 180 3.12 23.39 -0.90
C GLU A 180 4.62 23.57 -1.19
N TRP A 181 5.14 22.92 -2.24
CA TRP A 181 6.52 23.06 -2.68
C TRP A 181 6.79 24.37 -3.44
N ASP A 182 5.90 24.75 -4.36
CA ASP A 182 6.02 25.90 -5.26
C ASP A 182 4.68 26.68 -5.35
N PRO A 183 4.39 27.54 -4.35
CA PRO A 183 3.10 28.23 -4.24
C PRO A 183 2.76 29.18 -5.40
N LYS A 184 3.78 29.65 -6.14
CA LYS A 184 3.62 30.57 -7.28
C LYS A 184 3.73 29.84 -8.62
N GLY A 185 3.96 28.54 -8.59
CA GLY A 185 4.18 27.71 -9.75
C GLY A 185 2.94 27.49 -10.60
N ASN A 186 3.16 26.96 -11.81
CA ASN A 186 2.10 26.51 -12.70
C ASN A 186 2.14 24.98 -12.78
N PHE A 187 1.37 24.32 -11.91
CA PHE A 187 1.31 22.86 -11.85
C PHE A 187 0.99 22.20 -13.21
N LYS A 188 0.07 22.78 -13.98
CA LYS A 188 -0.33 22.21 -15.27
C LYS A 188 0.82 22.27 -16.27
N GLN A 189 1.48 23.42 -16.37
CA GLN A 189 2.66 23.59 -17.24
C GLN A 189 3.81 22.67 -16.78
N TRP A 190 4.11 22.63 -15.49
CA TRP A 190 5.14 21.76 -14.91
C TRP A 190 4.88 20.29 -15.26
N LEU A 191 3.63 19.83 -15.12
CA LEU A 191 3.25 18.46 -15.45
C LEU A 191 3.39 18.17 -16.94
N GLU A 192 2.94 19.09 -17.80
CA GLU A 192 3.07 18.97 -19.26
C GLU A 192 4.54 18.89 -19.71
N GLU A 193 5.44 19.67 -19.09
CA GLU A 193 6.87 19.61 -19.34
C GLU A 193 7.46 18.28 -18.86
N LYS A 194 7.11 17.84 -17.64
CA LYS A 194 7.60 16.58 -17.07
C LYS A 194 7.15 15.34 -17.83
N MET A 195 5.96 15.36 -18.42
CA MET A 195 5.45 14.26 -19.24
C MET A 195 6.19 14.10 -20.58
N LYS A 196 6.93 15.13 -21.03
CA LYS A 196 7.77 15.09 -22.24
C LYS A 196 9.18 14.53 -22.00
N GLU A 197 9.60 14.44 -20.74
CA GLU A 197 10.85 13.79 -20.28
C GLU A 197 10.69 12.26 -20.21
#